data_AF-A0A948V3T3-F1
#
_entry.id   AF-A0A948V3T3-F1
#
_cell.length_a   1.000
_cell.length_b   1.000
_cell.length_c   1.000
_cell.angle_alpha   90.00
_cell.angle_beta   90.00
_cell.angle_gamma   90.00
#
_symmetry.space_group_name_H-M   'P 1'
#
loop_
_entity.id
_entity.type
_entity.pdbx_description
1 polymer ?
#
loop_
_entity_poly.entity_id
_entity_poly.type
_entity_poly.pdbx_seq_one_letter_code
_entity_poly.pdbx_strand_id
1 'polypeptide(L)' 'MPEVVIIGSGCAGTAAALSLAERGIRPCILDVG' A
#
# COMPACT_ATOMS: atom_id res chain seq x y z
N MET A 1 -0.67 -3.95 14.39
CA MET A 1 -0.40 -2.65 13.71
C MET A 1 0.22 -2.97 12.35
N PRO A 2 -0.11 -2.26 11.26
CA PRO A 2 0.50 -2.55 9.96
C PRO A 2 1.99 -2.26 9.99
N GLU A 3 2.80 -3.18 9.46
CA GLU A 3 4.26 -3.00 9.38
C GLU A 3 4.64 -1.99 8.29
N VAL A 4 3.76 -1.80 7.30
CA VAL A 4 3.93 -0.86 6.19
C VAL A 4 2.67 -0.03 6.01
N VAL A 5 2.83 1.29 5.96
CA VAL A 5 1.77 2.25 5.63
C VAL A 5 2.15 2.96 4.34
N ILE A 6 1.21 3.01 3.38
CA ILE A 6 1.31 3.76 2.13
C ILE A 6 0.34 4.93 2.21
N ILE A 7 0.82 6.14 1.94
CA ILE A 7 0.01 7.36 1.89
C ILE A 7 -0.27 7.73 0.42
N GLY A 8 -1.55 7.74 0.03
CA GLY A 8 -2.04 8.01 -1.32
C GLY A 8 -2.40 6.74 -2.10
N SER A 9 -3.60 6.68 -2.70
CA SER A 9 -4.09 5.52 -3.49
C SER A 9 -3.92 5.66 -5.00
N GLY A 10 -3.22 6.71 -5.47
CA GLY A 10 -2.88 6.89 -6.88
C GLY A 10 -2.02 5.76 -7.46
N CYS A 11 -1.70 5.85 -8.76
CA CYS A 11 -1.01 4.78 -9.50
C CYS A 11 0.25 4.25 -8.79
N ALA A 12 1.08 5.14 -8.26
CA ALA A 12 2.30 4.76 -7.54
C ALA A 12 2.00 4.02 -6.22
N GLY A 13 1.06 4.52 -5.42
CA GLY A 13 0.70 3.91 -4.13
C GLY A 13 0.07 2.53 -4.31
N THR A 14 -0.81 2.39 -5.30
CA THR A 14 -1.44 1.11 -5.63
C THR A 14 -0.44 0.12 -6.23
N ALA A 15 0.47 0.56 -7.11
CA ALA A 15 1.54 -0.30 -7.64
C ALA A 15 2.49 -0.80 -6.54
N ALA A 16 2.85 0.07 -5.59
CA ALA A 16 3.64 -0.31 -4.43
C ALA A 16 2.90 -1.31 -3.54
N ALA A 17 1.60 -1.09 -3.29
CA ALA A 17 0.79 -2.00 -2.50
C ALA A 17 0.65 -3.39 -3.14
N LEU A 18 0.48 -3.45 -4.47
CA LEU A 18 0.44 -4.70 -5.22
C LEU A 18 1.77 -5.47 -5.11
N SER A 19 2.90 -4.80 -5.35
CA SER A 19 4.22 -5.43 -5.25
C SER A 19 4.52 -5.97 -3.85
N LEU A 20 4.05 -5.28 -2.80
CA LEU A 20 4.15 -5.77 -1.42
C LEU A 20 3.24 -6.99 -1.18
N ALA A 21 2.00 -6.95 -1.68
CA ALA A 21 1.05 -8.05 -1.56
C ALA A 21 1.55 -9.33 -2.24
N GLU A 22 2.17 -9.22 -3.42
CA GLU A 22 2.81 -10.35 -4.14
C GLU A 22 3.96 -10.98 -3.35
N ARG A 23 4.58 -10.23 -2.43
CA ARG A 23 5.63 -10.70 -1.53
C ARG A 23 5.09 -11.19 -0.18
N GLY A 24 3.77 -11.27 -0.03
CA GLY A 24 3.10 -11.71 1.21
C GLY A 24 3.02 -10.63 2.29
N ILE A 25 3.41 -9.39 1.99
CA ILE A 25 3.34 -8.27 2.92
C ILE A 25 1.98 -7.59 2.76
N ARG A 26 1.30 -7.31 3.88
CA ARG A 26 -0.01 -6.64 3.88
C ARG A 26 0.14 -5.17 4.29
N PRO A 27 0.29 -4.24 3.33
CA PRO A 27 0.35 -2.81 3.64
C PRO A 27 -1.03 -2.25 3.99
N CYS A 28 -1.05 -1.17 4.77
CA CYS A 28 -2.23 -0.33 4.97
C CYS A 28 -2.13 0.89 4.04
N ILE A 29 -3.10 1.09 3.16
CA ILE A 29 -3.18 2.29 2.33
C ILE A 29 -4.10 3.30 3.03
N LEU A 30 -3.62 4.53 3.18
CA LEU A 30 -4.41 5.67 3.65
C LEU A 30 -4.49 6.69 2.52
N ASP A 31 -5.69 7.16 2.22
CA ASP A 31 -5.92 8.16 1.18
C ASP A 31 -7.01 9.15 1.61
N VAL A 32 -7.03 10.31 0.96
CA VAL A 32 -7.99 11.39 1.26
C VAL A 32 -9.23 11.37 0.37
N GLY A 33 -9.23 10.57 -0.70
CA GLY A 33 -10.24 10.58 -1.75
C GLY A 33 -9.84 11.42 -2.95
#